data_AF-A0A4Q9GTX7-F1
#
_entry.id   AF-A0A4Q9GTX7-F1
#
_cell.length_a   1.000
_cell.length_b   1.000
_cell.length_c   1.000
_cell.angle_alpha   90.00
_cell.angle_beta   90.00
_cell.angle_gamma   90.00
#
_symmetry.space_group_name_H-M   'P 1'
#
loop_
_entity.id
_entity.type
_entity.pdbx_description
1 polymer ?
#
loop_
_entity_poly.entity_id
_entity_poly.type
_entity_poly.pdbx_seq_one_letter_code
_entity_poly.pdbx_strand_id
1 'polypeptide(L)'
;MEIALWIVASIVAAFYLMAGGMKTFKTVDFVEKAPWAKRMGVPLVRVVGILELLGAVGIVLPQLTGIGAPALTIIAAGCLALVQIVAIGIHIAEKSLGSLPINVAMVILPLFVMIGRLFWV
;
A
#
# COMPACT_ATOMS: atom_id res chain seq x y z
N MET A 1 7.53 21.37 -4.01
CA MET A 1 7.07 20.12 -3.37
C MET A 1 6.27 19.25 -4.32
N GLU A 2 5.51 19.83 -5.26
CA GLU A 2 4.71 19.07 -6.23
C GLU A 2 5.43 17.93 -6.94
N ILE A 3 6.59 18.17 -7.57
CA ILE A 3 7.32 17.13 -8.29
C ILE A 3 7.71 15.98 -7.34
N ALA A 4 8.12 16.29 -6.10
CA ALA A 4 8.47 15.26 -5.12
C ALA A 4 7.25 14.43 -4.71
N LEU A 5 6.09 15.04 -4.50
CA LEU A 5 4.85 14.32 -4.18
C LEU A 5 4.42 13.40 -5.31
N TRP A 6 4.54 13.84 -6.56
CA TRP A 6 4.27 13.01 -7.74
C TRP A 6 5.23 11.83 -7.86
N ILE A 7 6.52 12.04 -7.64
CA ILE A 7 7.52 10.97 -7.66
C ILE A 7 7.20 9.94 -6.58
N VAL A 8 6.99 10.37 -5.34
CA VAL A 8 6.73 9.44 -4.22
C VAL A 8 5.40 8.72 -4.42
N ALA A 9 4.33 9.42 -4.82
CA ALA A 9 3.03 8.79 -5.10
C ALA A 9 3.14 7.73 -6.21
N SER A 10 3.94 8.00 -7.26
CA SER A 10 4.16 7.05 -8.35
C SER A 10 4.95 5.81 -7.91
N ILE A 11 5.97 5.99 -7.05
CA ILE A 11 6.73 4.87 -6.47
C ILE A 11 5.82 4.01 -5.60
N VAL A 12 5.04 4.63 -4.71
CA VAL A 12 4.06 3.94 -3.86
C VAL A 12 3.04 3.19 -4.71
N ALA A 13 2.48 3.84 -5.74
CA ALA A 13 1.52 3.20 -6.63
C ALA A 13 2.13 2.01 -7.37
N ALA A 14 3.33 2.14 -7.94
CA ALA A 14 4.00 1.05 -8.63
C ALA A 14 4.25 -0.16 -7.70
N PHE A 15 4.71 0.09 -6.47
CA PHE A 15 4.93 -0.93 -5.47
C PHE A 15 3.64 -1.69 -5.15
N TYR A 16 2.54 -0.99 -4.87
CA TYR A 16 1.27 -1.61 -4.50
C TYR A 16 0.51 -2.21 -5.69
N LEU A 17 0.70 -1.73 -6.92
CA LEU A 17 0.22 -2.41 -8.11
C LEU A 17 0.86 -3.79 -8.25
N MET A 18 2.17 -3.89 -8.02
CA MET A 18 2.89 -5.16 -8.02
C MET A 18 2.45 -6.06 -6.85
N ALA A 19 2.51 -5.55 -5.61
CA ALA A 19 2.20 -6.33 -4.42
C ALA A 19 0.73 -6.76 -4.36
N GLY A 20 -0.19 -5.82 -4.60
CA GLY A 20 -1.63 -6.08 -4.64
C GLY A 20 -2.03 -6.96 -5.82
N GLY A 21 -1.35 -6.81 -6.96
CA GLY A 21 -1.53 -7.68 -8.13
C GLY A 21 -1.16 -9.14 -7.82
N MET A 22 -0.03 -9.37 -7.14
CA MET A 22 0.35 -10.72 -6.69
C MET A 22 -0.70 -11.32 -5.74
N LYS A 23 -1.15 -10.55 -4.74
CA LYS A 23 -2.15 -11.03 -3.76
C LYS A 23 -3.54 -11.25 -4.37
N THR A 24 -3.91 -10.49 -5.40
CA THR A 24 -5.24 -10.55 -6.04
C THR A 24 -5.32 -11.62 -7.12
N PHE A 25 -4.38 -11.61 -8.06
CA PHE A 25 -4.44 -12.44 -9.27
C PHE A 25 -3.68 -13.77 -9.10
N LYS A 26 -2.71 -13.83 -8.20
CA LYS A 26 -1.91 -15.04 -7.90
C LYS A 26 -2.09 -15.49 -6.45
N THR A 27 -3.31 -15.32 -5.90
CA THR A 27 -3.57 -15.54 -4.46
C THR A 27 -3.19 -16.95 -3.99
N VAL A 28 -3.51 -18.00 -4.75
CA VAL A 28 -3.24 -19.39 -4.36
C VAL A 28 -1.74 -19.62 -4.24
N ASP A 29 -0.97 -19.31 -5.29
CA ASP A 29 0.50 -19.39 -5.28
C ASP A 29 1.13 -18.57 -4.16
N PHE A 30 0.57 -17.38 -3.88
CA PHE A 30 1.08 -16.50 -2.82
C PHE A 30 0.85 -17.09 -1.43
N VAL A 31 -0.34 -17.65 -1.18
CA VAL A 31 -0.71 -18.32 0.08
C VAL A 31 0.19 -19.51 0.37
N GLU A 32 0.63 -20.24 -0.66
CA GLU A 32 1.55 -21.37 -0.48
C GLU A 32 2.97 -20.95 -0.09
N LYS A 33 3.41 -19.78 -0.56
CA LYS A 33 4.79 -19.29 -0.39
C LYS A 33 5.00 -18.43 0.84
N ALA A 34 3.95 -17.78 1.36
CA ALA A 34 4.03 -16.87 2.49
C ALA A 34 3.38 -17.48 3.75
N PRO A 35 4.13 -17.71 4.84
CA PRO A 35 3.62 -18.32 6.07
C PRO A 35 2.38 -17.62 6.65
N TRP A 36 2.38 -16.28 6.69
CA TRP A 36 1.23 -15.51 7.19
C TRP A 36 0.00 -15.71 6.31
N ALA A 37 0.20 -15.74 4.98
CA ALA A 37 -0.86 -15.87 4.01
C ALA A 37 -1.52 -17.25 4.12
N LYS A 38 -0.73 -18.30 4.39
CA LYS A 38 -1.23 -19.65 4.68
C LYS A 38 -2.15 -19.70 5.89
N ARG A 39 -1.82 -18.95 6.96
CA ARG A 39 -2.65 -18.86 8.17
C ARG A 39 -3.95 -18.10 7.96
N MET A 40 -3.91 -17.05 7.13
CA MET A 40 -5.05 -16.18 6.85
C MET A 40 -6.01 -16.75 5.79
N GLY A 41 -5.50 -17.59 4.89
CA GLY A 41 -6.27 -18.21 3.82
C GLY A 41 -6.49 -17.29 2.61
N VAL A 42 -6.91 -17.91 1.49
CA VAL A 42 -7.10 -17.25 0.19
C VAL A 42 -8.05 -16.05 0.23
N PRO A 43 -9.23 -16.10 0.88
CA PRO A 43 -10.18 -14.98 0.84
C PRO A 43 -9.59 -13.69 1.42
N LEU A 44 -8.97 -13.76 2.60
CA LEU A 44 -8.43 -12.56 3.26
C LEU A 44 -7.25 -11.98 2.47
N VAL A 45 -6.35 -12.84 1.98
CA VAL A 45 -5.20 -12.40 1.18
C VAL A 45 -5.66 -11.69 -0.10
N ARG A 46 -6.70 -12.21 -0.77
CA ARG A 46 -7.28 -11.56 -1.94
C ARG A 46 -7.90 -10.21 -1.61
N VAL A 47 -8.63 -10.10 -0.50
CA VAL A 47 -9.20 -8.82 -0.05
C VAL A 47 -8.10 -7.79 0.19
N VAL A 48 -7.03 -8.17 0.90
CA VAL A 48 -5.87 -7.29 1.13
C VAL A 48 -5.27 -6.86 -0.21
N GLY A 49 -5.10 -7.77 -1.16
CA GLY A 49 -4.60 -7.45 -2.50
C GLY A 49 -5.46 -6.44 -3.23
N ILE A 50 -6.79 -6.59 -3.19
CA ILE A 50 -7.73 -5.65 -3.81
C ILE A 50 -7.63 -4.27 -3.15
N LEU A 51 -7.54 -4.21 -1.83
CA LEU A 51 -7.38 -2.95 -1.09
C LEU A 51 -6.06 -2.24 -1.44
N GLU A 52 -4.96 -2.99 -1.59
CA GLU A 52 -3.68 -2.46 -2.06
C GLU A 52 -3.78 -1.89 -3.48
N LEU A 53 -4.46 -2.60 -4.40
CA LEU A 53 -4.69 -2.11 -5.76
C LEU A 53 -5.54 -0.84 -5.77
N LEU A 54 -6.62 -0.80 -5.00
CA LEU A 54 -7.47 0.39 -4.87
C LEU A 54 -6.70 1.57 -4.28
N GLY A 55 -5.86 1.34 -3.27
CA GLY A 55 -4.97 2.37 -2.71
C GLY A 55 -3.95 2.87 -3.73
N ALA A 56 -3.35 1.97 -4.51
CA ALA A 56 -2.40 2.33 -5.57
C ALA A 56 -3.02 3.20 -6.66
N VAL A 57 -4.26 2.89 -7.07
CA VAL A 57 -5.01 3.72 -8.02
C VAL A 57 -5.41 5.03 -7.36
N GLY A 58 -5.93 4.98 -6.12
CA GLY A 58 -6.43 6.14 -5.38
C GLY A 58 -5.36 7.18 -5.01
N ILE A 59 -4.09 6.79 -4.89
CA ILE A 59 -3.02 7.74 -4.58
C ILE A 59 -2.57 8.57 -5.80
N VAL A 60 -2.90 8.14 -7.03
CA VAL A 60 -2.46 8.80 -8.28
C VAL A 60 -3.65 9.33 -9.10
N LEU A 61 -4.68 8.51 -9.32
CA LEU A 61 -5.76 8.82 -10.26
C LEU A 61 -6.56 10.10 -9.94
N PRO A 62 -6.91 10.40 -8.67
CA PRO A 62 -7.61 11.64 -8.34
C PRO A 62 -6.83 12.89 -8.77
N GLN A 63 -5.51 12.89 -8.59
CA GLN A 63 -4.66 14.02 -8.98
C GLN A 63 -4.52 14.16 -10.49
N LEU A 64 -4.52 13.05 -11.24
CA LEU A 64 -4.45 13.08 -12.70
C LEU A 64 -5.75 13.55 -13.35
N THR A 65 -6.89 13.19 -12.74
CA THR A 65 -8.23 13.45 -13.31
C THR A 65 -8.89 14.70 -12.75
N GLY A 66 -8.41 15.21 -11.62
CA GLY A 66 -9.05 16.28 -10.86
C GLY A 66 -10.29 15.83 -10.07
N ILE A 67 -10.72 14.57 -10.19
CA ILE A 67 -11.95 14.07 -9.57
C ILE A 67 -11.65 13.60 -8.14
N GLY A 68 -12.20 14.29 -7.14
CA GLY A 68 -12.04 13.94 -5.73
C GLY A 68 -10.65 14.23 -5.16
N ALA A 69 -9.83 15.02 -5.86
CA ALA A 69 -8.56 15.54 -5.35
C ALA A 69 -8.77 16.74 -4.41
N PRO A 70 -7.93 16.91 -3.35
CA PRO A 70 -6.89 16.00 -2.89
C PRO A 70 -7.40 14.89 -1.96
N ALA A 71 -8.68 14.92 -1.56
CA ALA A 71 -9.23 14.09 -0.50
C ALA A 71 -9.03 12.57 -0.71
N LEU A 72 -9.33 12.05 -1.91
CA LEU A 72 -9.17 10.62 -2.19
C LEU A 72 -7.71 10.16 -2.16
N THR A 73 -6.77 11.03 -2.58
CA THR A 73 -5.33 10.74 -2.49
C THR A 73 -4.87 10.63 -1.05
N ILE A 74 -5.33 11.54 -0.18
CA ILE A 74 -5.02 11.56 1.26
C ILE A 74 -5.55 10.28 1.92
N ILE A 75 -6.82 9.92 1.64
CA ILE A 75 -7.44 8.70 2.17
C ILE A 75 -6.69 7.46 1.70
N ALA A 76 -6.41 7.34 0.39
CA ALA A 76 -5.69 6.20 -0.16
C ALA A 76 -4.30 6.04 0.46
N ALA A 77 -3.56 7.15 0.61
CA ALA A 77 -2.25 7.14 1.24
C ALA A 77 -2.30 6.69 2.72
N GLY A 78 -3.28 7.17 3.48
CA GLY A 78 -3.51 6.74 4.86
C GLY A 78 -3.87 5.26 4.97
N CYS A 79 -4.75 4.75 4.11
CA CYS A 79 -5.11 3.33 4.06
C CYS A 79 -3.91 2.44 3.72
N LEU A 80 -3.08 2.83 2.75
CA LEU A 80 -1.86 2.09 2.39
C LEU A 80 -0.86 2.06 3.56
N ALA A 81 -0.70 3.17 4.28
CA ALA A 81 0.13 3.20 5.49
C ALA A 81 -0.42 2.26 6.57
N LEU A 82 -1.74 2.24 6.77
CA LEU A 82 -2.40 1.36 7.73
C LEU A 82 -2.19 -0.13 7.40
N VAL A 83 -2.27 -0.51 6.11
CA VAL A 83 -1.97 -1.89 5.66
C VAL A 83 -0.56 -2.30 6.11
N GLN A 84 0.42 -1.40 6.00
CA GLN A 84 1.80 -1.71 6.39
C GLN A 84 2.01 -1.78 7.90
N ILE A 85 1.31 -0.95 8.67
CA ILE A 85 1.34 -1.03 10.13
C ILE A 85 0.87 -2.42 10.59
N VAL A 86 -0.22 -2.92 10.01
CA VAL A 86 -0.71 -4.28 10.28
C VAL A 86 0.31 -5.33 9.82
N ALA A 87 0.89 -5.18 8.62
CA ALA A 87 1.89 -6.10 8.10
C ALA A 87 3.16 -6.16 8.97
N ILE A 88 3.62 -5.04 9.53
CA ILE A 88 4.73 -4.98 10.48
C ILE A 88 4.43 -5.84 11.71
N GLY A 89 3.22 -5.71 12.29
CA GLY A 89 2.79 -6.54 13.42
C GLY A 89 2.84 -8.04 13.11
N ILE A 90 2.40 -8.44 11.91
CA ILE A 90 2.47 -9.83 11.44
C ILE A 90 3.94 -10.30 11.34
N HIS A 91 4.81 -9.52 10.70
CA HIS A 91 6.22 -9.90 10.53
C HIS A 91 6.98 -10.00 11.85
N ILE A 92 6.70 -9.11 12.81
CA ILE A 92 7.24 -9.20 14.17
C ILE A 92 6.73 -10.47 14.87
N ALA A 93 5.44 -10.78 14.78
CA ALA A 93 4.86 -11.98 15.37
C ALA A 93 5.44 -13.27 14.76
N GLU A 94 5.80 -13.25 13.48
CA GLU A 94 6.46 -14.36 12.78
C GLU A 94 7.98 -14.41 13.00
N LYS A 95 8.55 -13.47 13.77
CA LYS A 95 10.01 -13.29 13.96
C LYS A 95 10.78 -13.14 12.64
N SER A 96 10.09 -12.67 11.60
CA SER A 96 10.64 -12.47 10.26
C SER A 96 10.96 -11.00 10.05
N LEU A 97 12.17 -10.60 10.45
CA LEU A 97 12.55 -9.17 10.47
C LEU A 97 13.09 -8.66 9.12
N GLY A 98 13.31 -9.55 8.14
CA GLY A 98 13.91 -9.20 6.85
C GLY A 98 13.06 -8.25 5.99
N SER A 99 11.74 -8.28 6.14
CA SER A 99 10.81 -7.38 5.42
C SER A 99 10.52 -6.08 6.18
N LEU A 100 10.97 -5.91 7.43
CA LEU A 100 10.67 -4.71 8.20
C LEU A 100 11.16 -3.40 7.55
N PRO A 101 12.38 -3.34 6.97
CA PRO A 101 12.85 -2.10 6.35
C PRO A 101 11.93 -1.61 5.23
N ILE A 102 11.48 -2.51 4.35
CA ILE A 102 10.58 -2.15 3.25
C ILE A 102 9.20 -1.76 3.77
N ASN A 103 8.67 -2.44 4.79
CA ASN A 103 7.38 -2.08 5.36
C ASN A 103 7.42 -0.70 6.03
N VAL A 104 8.48 -0.40 6.79
CA VAL A 104 8.66 0.93 7.39
C VAL A 104 8.76 2.02 6.32
N ALA A 105 9.53 1.78 5.26
CA ALA A 105 9.58 2.70 4.12
C ALA A 105 8.19 2.91 3.51
N MET A 106 7.40 1.83 3.36
CA MET A 106 6.04 1.88 2.83
C MET A 106 4.98 2.39 3.82
N VAL A 107 5.33 2.66 5.08
CA VAL A 107 4.54 3.52 5.98
C VAL A 107 4.90 4.98 5.73
N ILE A 108 6.20 5.28 5.70
CA ILE A 108 6.71 6.66 5.63
C ILE A 108 6.34 7.32 4.30
N LEU A 109 6.51 6.64 3.17
CA LEU A 109 6.29 7.25 1.84
C LEU A 109 4.82 7.63 1.58
N PRO A 110 3.81 6.78 1.85
CA PRO A 110 2.42 7.21 1.75
C PRO A 110 2.09 8.32 2.74
N LEU A 111 2.58 8.28 3.99
CA LEU A 111 2.35 9.36 4.95
C LEU A 111 2.97 10.69 4.49
N PHE A 112 4.14 10.66 3.86
CA PHE A 112 4.73 11.84 3.22
C PHE A 112 3.80 12.42 2.14
N VAL A 113 3.23 11.57 1.28
CA VAL A 113 2.25 12.01 0.27
C VAL A 113 0.99 12.56 0.95
N MET A 114 0.47 11.88 1.97
CA MET A 114 -0.71 12.29 2.70
C MET A 114 -0.55 13.67 3.34
N ILE A 115 0.55 13.89 4.07
CA ILE A 115 0.87 15.16 4.74
C ILE A 115 1.14 16.25 3.71
N GLY A 116 1.92 15.96 2.66
CA GLY A 116 2.17 16.91 1.58
C GLY A 116 0.89 17.34 0.87
N ARG A 117 -0.03 16.41 0.61
CA ARG A 117 -1.36 16.69 0.05
C ARG A 117 -2.37 17.22 1.07
N LEU A 118 -2.03 17.35 2.36
CA LEU A 118 -2.88 18.02 3.35
C LEU A 118 -2.49 19.49 3.51
N PHE A 119 -1.19 19.79 3.46
CA PHE A 119 -0.65 21.10 3.81
C PHE A 119 -0.06 21.89 2.63
N TRP A 120 0.27 21.24 1.52
CA TRP A 120 0.96 21.84 0.37
C TRP A 120 0.23 21.62 -0.97
N VAL A 121 -1.08 21.36 -0.93
CA VAL A 121 -1.96 21.41 -2.11
C VAL A 121 -2.03 22.82 -2.65
#